data_AF-A0A2W5XXB1-F1
#
_entry.id   AF-A0A2W5XXB1-F1
#
_cell.length_a   1.000
_cell.length_b   1.000
_cell.length_c   1.000
_cell.angle_alpha   90.00
_cell.angle_beta   90.00
_cell.angle_gamma   90.00
#
_symmetry.space_group_name_H-M   'P 1'
#
loop_
_entity.id
_entity.type
_entity.pdbx_description
1 polymer ?
#
loop_
_entity_poly.entity_id
_entity_poly.type
_entity_poly.pdbx_seq_one_letter_code
_entity_poly.pdbx_strand_id
1 'polypeptide(L)'
;MRREADGDLHILLALDPAFAYLLTPANQGEELGDLVVEPACVKPVTQTDAIAICASDPDPLAGPFPSVGDTIWMEGRYVFDLEHSGWAEFHPLYRWGF
;
A
#
# COMPACT_ATOMS: atom_id res chain seq x y z
N MET A 1 6.87 4.42 6.10
CA MET A 1 6.53 4.82 4.72
C MET A 1 7.81 4.88 3.91
N ARG A 2 7.81 4.26 2.73
CA ARG A 2 8.93 4.22 1.79
C ARG A 2 8.39 4.43 0.36
N ARG A 3 9.27 4.78 -0.58
CA ARG A 3 8.89 5.03 -1.98
C ARG A 3 9.47 3.89 -2.81
N GLU A 4 8.64 3.29 -3.63
CA GLU A 4 9.06 2.17 -4.48
C GLU A 4 9.37 2.65 -5.91
N ALA A 5 10.11 1.83 -6.64
CA ALA A 5 10.64 2.19 -7.96
C ALA A 5 9.54 2.29 -9.03
N ASP A 6 8.45 1.54 -8.86
CA ASP A 6 7.24 1.55 -9.68
C ASP A 6 6.37 2.80 -9.50
N GLY A 7 6.69 3.64 -8.51
CA GLY A 7 5.97 4.87 -8.20
C GLY A 7 4.99 4.73 -7.04
N ASP A 8 4.96 3.58 -6.39
CA ASP A 8 4.05 3.34 -5.29
C ASP A 8 4.58 3.96 -3.99
N LEU A 9 3.64 4.32 -3.12
CA LEU A 9 3.97 4.73 -1.75
C LEU A 9 3.73 3.54 -0.82
N HIS A 10 4.78 2.88 -0.38
CA HIS A 10 4.60 1.76 0.54
C HIS A 10 4.39 2.25 1.98
N ILE A 11 3.20 1.97 2.51
CA ILE A 11 2.75 2.34 3.86
C ILE A 11 2.62 1.07 4.70
N LEU A 12 3.17 1.10 5.91
CA LEU A 12 2.90 0.11 6.94
C LEU A 12 1.76 0.64 7.81
N LEU A 13 0.63 -0.06 7.80
CA LEU A 13 -0.53 0.26 8.61
C LEU A 13 -0.66 -0.75 9.76
N ALA A 14 -0.33 -0.29 10.97
CA ALA A 14 -0.66 -1.01 12.18
C ALA A 14 -2.18 -1.10 12.33
N LEU A 15 -2.71 -2.32 12.28
CA LEU A 15 -4.15 -2.55 12.34
C LEU A 15 -4.66 -2.50 13.78
N ASP A 16 -5.84 -1.91 13.97
CA ASP A 16 -6.58 -2.09 15.21
C ASP A 16 -6.85 -3.58 15.46
N PRO A 17 -6.91 -4.04 16.72
CA PRO A 17 -7.09 -5.45 17.04
C PRO A 17 -8.31 -6.11 16.36
N ALA A 18 -9.37 -5.34 16.09
CA ALA A 18 -10.56 -5.82 15.40
C ALA A 18 -10.30 -6.22 13.94
N PHE A 19 -9.24 -5.72 13.30
CA PHE A 19 -8.87 -5.98 11.91
C PHE A 19 -7.63 -6.87 11.76
N ALA A 20 -7.02 -7.32 12.86
CA ALA A 20 -5.81 -8.16 12.83
C ALA A 20 -5.99 -9.47 12.01
N TYR A 21 -7.23 -9.90 11.76
CA TYR A 21 -7.55 -11.04 10.91
C TYR A 21 -7.20 -10.83 9.42
N LEU A 22 -6.91 -9.60 8.99
CA LEU A 22 -6.46 -9.27 7.65
C LEU A 22 -4.96 -9.56 7.43
N LEU A 23 -4.20 -9.88 8.48
CA LEU A 23 -2.78 -10.17 8.34
C LEU A 23 -2.54 -11.65 8.02
N THR A 24 -1.50 -11.92 7.24
CA THR A 24 -0.97 -13.27 7.07
C THR A 24 0.33 -13.43 7.87
N PRO A 25 0.81 -14.67 8.08
CA PRO A 25 2.12 -14.88 8.69
C PRO A 25 3.28 -14.17 7.95
N ALA A 26 3.15 -13.96 6.63
CA ALA A 26 4.19 -13.32 5.83
C ALA A 26 4.34 -11.81 6.15
N ASN A 27 3.29 -11.15 6.63
CA ASN A 27 3.38 -9.76 7.09
C ASN A 27 4.37 -9.57 8.26
N GLN A 28 4.66 -10.62 9.04
CA GLN A 28 5.55 -10.51 10.23
C GLN A 28 7.02 -10.32 9.88
N GLY A 29 7.42 -10.54 8.62
CA GLY A 29 8.80 -10.45 8.16
C GLY A 29 9.21 -9.00 7.87
N GLU A 30 9.41 -8.71 6.59
CA GLU A 30 9.88 -7.40 6.11
C GLU A 30 8.92 -6.26 6.48
N GLU A 31 7.63 -6.59 6.60
CA GLU A 31 6.55 -5.64 6.86
C GLU A 31 6.21 -5.49 8.35
N LEU A 32 7.02 -6.08 9.23
CA LEU A 32 7.02 -5.85 10.68
C LEU A 32 5.69 -6.14 11.40
N GLY A 33 4.83 -6.96 10.80
CA GLY A 33 3.52 -7.32 11.33
C GLY A 33 2.39 -6.35 10.96
N ASP A 34 2.65 -5.38 10.09
CA ASP A 34 1.68 -4.41 9.63
C ASP A 34 1.03 -4.83 8.29
N LEU A 35 -0.14 -4.26 7.99
CA LEU A 35 -0.74 -4.39 6.66
C LEU A 35 0.00 -3.46 5.70
N VAL A 36 0.44 -3.99 4.57
CA VAL A 36 1.01 -3.18 3.49
C VAL A 36 -0.11 -2.43 2.78
N VAL A 37 0.10 -1.16 2.50
CA VAL A 37 -0.83 -0.34 1.71
C VAL A 37 -0.02 0.42 0.68
N GLU A 38 -0.43 0.27 -0.58
CA GLU A 38 0.24 0.87 -1.74
C GLU A 38 -0.76 1.74 -2.52
N PRO A 39 -0.76 3.07 -2.28
CA PRO A 39 -1.20 4.06 -3.24
C PRO A 39 -0.37 3.93 -4.52
N ALA A 40 -0.98 3.34 -5.54
CA ALA A 40 -0.31 3.06 -6.80
C ALA A 40 0.01 4.34 -7.58
N CYS A 41 1.19 4.41 -8.21
CA CYS A 41 1.56 5.45 -9.17
C CYS A 41 1.55 6.91 -8.62
N VAL A 42 1.70 7.11 -7.31
CA VAL A 42 1.60 8.45 -6.67
C VAL A 42 2.94 9.16 -6.47
N LYS A 43 4.05 8.50 -6.84
CA LYS A 43 5.43 9.01 -6.79
C LYS A 43 6.09 8.91 -8.17
N PRO A 44 7.24 9.59 -8.38
CA PRO A 44 7.98 9.46 -9.63
C PRO A 44 8.35 8.01 -9.93
N VAL A 45 7.96 7.53 -11.11
CA VAL A 45 8.20 6.15 -11.57
C VAL A 45 9.58 6.05 -12.22
N THR A 46 10.33 5.00 -11.85
CA THR A 46 11.65 4.68 -12.42
C THR A 46 11.76 3.24 -12.93
N GLN A 47 10.87 2.34 -12.46
CA GLN A 47 10.77 0.97 -12.96
C GLN A 47 10.16 0.97 -14.37
N THR A 48 10.83 0.29 -15.31
CA THR A 48 10.56 0.48 -16.75
C THR A 48 9.16 0.03 -17.17
N ASP A 49 8.67 -1.08 -16.62
CA ASP A 49 7.35 -1.64 -16.95
C ASP A 49 6.19 -0.88 -16.29
N ALA A 50 6.43 -0.22 -15.15
CA ALA A 50 5.44 0.62 -14.48
C ALA A 50 5.19 1.96 -15.19
N ILE A 51 6.17 2.52 -15.94
CA ILE A 51 6.06 3.86 -16.54
C ILE A 51 4.81 4.03 -17.39
N ALA A 52 4.57 3.11 -18.32
CA ALA A 52 3.44 3.20 -19.24
C ALA A 52 2.10 2.98 -18.53
N ILE A 53 2.08 2.05 -17.56
CA ILE A 53 0.89 1.70 -16.77
C ILE A 53 0.47 2.91 -15.94
N CYS A 54 1.38 3.47 -15.15
CA CYS A 54 1.12 4.63 -14.31
C CYS A 54 0.75 5.89 -15.10
N ALA A 55 1.37 6.12 -16.27
CA ALA A 55 0.99 7.23 -17.14
C ALA A 55 -0.44 7.10 -17.71
N SER A 56 -1.00 5.90 -17.71
CA SER A 56 -2.33 5.58 -18.22
C SER A 56 -3.37 5.29 -17.14
N ASP A 57 -3.04 5.51 -15.86
CA ASP A 57 -3.95 5.28 -14.74
C ASP A 57 -5.24 6.12 -14.92
N PRO A 58 -6.42 5.48 -15.05
CA PRO A 58 -7.68 6.19 -15.24
C PRO A 58 -8.22 6.85 -13.96
N ASP A 59 -7.69 6.51 -12.78
CA ASP A 59 -8.18 7.00 -11.49
C ASP A 59 -7.03 7.33 -10.51
N PRO A 60 -6.19 8.33 -10.86
CA PRO A 60 -4.98 8.62 -10.09
C PRO A 60 -5.31 9.16 -8.71
N LEU A 61 -4.72 8.52 -7.70
CA LEU A 61 -4.94 8.90 -6.32
C LEU A 61 -4.14 10.17 -5.95
N ALA A 62 -4.85 11.20 -5.49
CA ALA A 62 -4.25 12.48 -5.10
C ALA A 62 -4.12 12.60 -3.58
N GLY A 63 -3.00 13.14 -3.12
CA GLY A 63 -2.77 13.44 -1.70
C GLY A 63 -3.60 14.62 -1.16
N PRO A 64 -3.32 15.07 0.08
CA PRO A 64 -2.19 14.68 0.92
C PRO A 64 -2.35 13.29 1.55
N PHE A 65 -1.29 12.49 1.48
CA PHE A 65 -1.20 11.19 2.16
C PHE A 65 -0.96 11.36 3.67
N PRO A 66 -1.35 10.39 4.51
CA PRO A 66 -1.15 10.48 5.95
C PRO A 66 0.33 10.53 6.33
N SER A 67 0.59 10.96 7.55
CA SER A 67 1.91 10.94 8.18
C SER A 67 2.06 9.75 9.12
N VAL A 68 3.29 9.33 9.39
CA VAL A 68 3.57 8.29 10.38
C VAL A 68 3.07 8.77 11.75
N GLY A 69 2.21 7.96 12.39
CA GLY A 69 1.60 8.25 13.68
C GLY A 69 0.15 8.74 13.60
N ASP A 70 -0.38 9.04 12.42
CA ASP A 70 -1.79 9.38 12.26
C ASP A 70 -2.69 8.15 12.52
N THR A 71 -3.81 8.37 13.21
CA THR A 71 -4.91 7.39 13.27
C THR A 71 -5.83 7.64 12.10
N ILE A 72 -6.06 6.61 11.29
CA ILE A 72 -6.75 6.71 10.02
C ILE A 72 -7.60 5.48 9.73
N TRP A 73 -8.53 5.60 8.78
CA TRP A 73 -9.14 4.46 8.10
C TRP A 73 -8.72 4.45 6.64
N MET A 74 -8.64 3.26 6.04
CA MET A 74 -8.25 3.06 4.64
C MET A 74 -9.16 2.03 3.98
N GLU A 75 -9.44 2.22 2.69
CA GLU A 75 -10.17 1.28 1.85
C GLU A 75 -9.39 1.07 0.54
N GLY A 76 -9.15 -0.19 0.21
CA GLY A 76 -8.40 -0.57 -0.98
C GLY A 76 -8.72 -2.00 -1.41
N ARG A 77 -8.04 -2.48 -2.44
CA ARG A 77 -8.13 -3.87 -2.88
C ARG A 77 -7.27 -4.77 -2.02
N TYR A 78 -7.91 -5.62 -1.22
CA TYR A 78 -7.21 -6.63 -0.46
C TYR A 78 -6.69 -7.75 -1.37
N VAL A 79 -5.38 -7.90 -1.43
CA VAL A 79 -4.70 -8.95 -2.21
C VAL A 79 -3.62 -9.63 -1.37
N PHE A 80 -3.14 -10.77 -1.87
CA PHE A 80 -1.94 -11.42 -1.37
C PHE A 80 -0.84 -11.26 -2.40
N ASP A 81 0.26 -10.63 -2.01
CA ASP A 81 1.41 -10.49 -2.87
C ASP A 81 2.20 -11.80 -2.88
N LEU A 82 2.03 -12.58 -3.95
CA LEU A 82 2.70 -13.87 -4.09
C LEU A 82 4.18 -13.75 -4.48
N GLU A 83 4.64 -12.60 -4.97
CA GLU A 83 6.07 -12.33 -5.20
C GLU A 83 6.79 -12.13 -3.86
N HIS A 84 6.07 -11.59 -2.86
CA HIS A 84 6.57 -11.35 -1.52
C HIS A 84 6.05 -12.34 -0.47
N SER A 85 6.05 -13.63 -0.81
CA SER A 85 5.70 -14.74 0.10
C SER A 85 4.26 -14.72 0.64
N GLY A 86 3.36 -13.94 0.05
CA GLY A 86 1.93 -13.92 0.37
C GLY A 86 1.56 -12.99 1.52
N TRP A 87 2.28 -11.88 1.73
CA TRP A 87 1.78 -10.88 2.68
C TRP A 87 0.47 -10.28 2.18
N ALA A 88 -0.38 -9.89 3.12
CA ALA A 88 -1.61 -9.17 2.81
C ALA A 88 -1.30 -7.69 2.58
N GLU A 89 -1.97 -7.13 1.58
CA GLU A 89 -1.85 -5.72 1.25
C GLU A 89 -3.11 -5.12 0.65
N PHE A 90 -3.17 -3.79 0.67
CA PHE A 90 -4.05 -3.00 -0.18
C PHE A 90 -3.28 -2.46 -1.38
N HIS A 91 -3.43 -3.13 -2.53
CA HIS A 91 -2.86 -2.71 -3.81
C HIS A 91 -3.91 -2.84 -4.92
N PRO A 92 -4.51 -1.72 -5.39
CA PRO A 92 -4.24 -0.34 -4.98
C PRO A 92 -5.08 0.10 -3.76
N LEU A 93 -4.65 1.17 -3.09
CA LEU A 93 -5.50 1.98 -2.21
C LEU A 93 -6.54 2.76 -3.02
N TYR A 94 -7.78 2.87 -2.53
CA TYR A 94 -8.85 3.66 -3.18
C TYR A 94 -9.13 4.99 -2.45
N ARG A 95 -9.21 4.97 -1.12
CA ARG A 95 -9.47 6.16 -0.29
C ARG A 95 -9.10 5.95 1.17
N TRP A 96 -8.94 7.05 1.90
CA TRP A 96 -8.62 7.06 3.32
C TRP A 96 -9.20 8.31 4.01
N GLY A 97 -9.19 8.32 5.33
CA GLY A 97 -9.56 9.49 6.13
C GLY A 97 -9.07 9.41 7.57
N PHE A 98 -9.36 10.45 8.34
CA PHE A 98 -9.01 10.63 9.75
C PHE A 98 -10.25 10.49 10.64
#